data_AF-H9VFR7-F1
#
_entry.id   AF-H9VFR7-F1
#
_cell.length_a   1.000
_cell.length_b   1.000
_cell.length_c   1.000
_cell.angle_alpha   90.00
_cell.angle_beta   90.00
_cell.angle_gamma   90.00
#
_symmetry.space_group_name_H-M   'P 1'
#
loop_
_entity.id
_entity.type
_entity.pdbx_description
1 polymer ?
#
loop_
_entity_poly.entity_id
_entity_poly.type
_entity_poly.pdbx_seq_one_letter_code
_entity_poly.pdbx_strand_id
1 'polypeptide(L)'
;MEVPECPVCWDTFDRDICMPRLLRCGHTVCQLCLKCLPIEVKLGQRCLRYPECRIPCVWRKAHELPKNYILLCVMDSSSDTGRSHFILRMALCFLSDVQFLCPLANFFVVNMLRSQR
;
A
#
# COMPACT_ATOMS: atom_id res chain seq x y z
N MET A 1 -17.79 -10.22 11.05
CA MET A 1 -16.80 -10.21 9.95
C MET A 1 -15.45 -10.34 10.62
N GLU A 2 -14.70 -11.39 10.31
CA GLU A 2 -13.37 -11.58 10.91
C GLU A 2 -12.42 -10.50 10.41
N VAL A 3 -11.62 -9.94 11.32
CA VAL A 3 -10.65 -8.91 10.98
C VAL A 3 -9.46 -9.60 10.32
N PRO A 4 -9.02 -9.15 9.14
CA PRO A 4 -7.95 -9.80 8.40
C PRO A 4 -6.62 -9.70 9.17
N GLU A 5 -5.83 -10.76 9.09
CA GLU A 5 -4.54 -10.90 9.77
C GLU A 5 -3.39 -10.97 8.76
N CYS A 6 -2.19 -10.63 9.21
CA CYS A 6 -0.99 -10.73 8.41
C CYS A 6 -0.57 -12.20 8.22
N PRO A 7 -0.33 -12.68 6.99
CA PRO A 7 0.05 -14.08 6.75
C PRO A 7 1.46 -14.46 7.23
N VAL A 8 2.22 -13.50 7.76
CA VAL A 8 3.60 -13.70 8.25
C VAL A 8 3.66 -13.76 9.77
N CYS A 9 3.10 -12.75 10.45
CA CYS A 9 3.12 -12.66 11.92
C CYS A 9 1.81 -13.08 12.57
N TRP A 10 0.74 -13.28 11.79
CA TRP A 10 -0.58 -13.69 12.26
C TRP A 10 -1.24 -12.67 13.19
N ASP A 11 -0.70 -11.46 13.27
CA ASP A 11 -1.31 -10.35 13.97
C ASP A 11 -2.38 -9.68 13.09
N THR A 12 -3.43 -9.20 13.75
CA THR A 12 -4.50 -8.41 13.13
C THR A 12 -3.94 -7.13 12.50
N PHE A 13 -4.40 -6.78 11.30
CA PHE A 13 -3.98 -5.53 10.67
C PHE A 13 -4.55 -4.31 11.41
N ASP A 14 -3.76 -3.24 11.47
CA ASP A 14 -4.11 -1.98 12.13
C ASP A 14 -3.47 -0.76 11.43
N ARG A 15 -3.63 0.43 12.02
CA ARG A 15 -3.09 1.70 11.48
C ARG A 15 -1.76 2.14 12.09
N ASP A 16 -1.23 1.41 13.05
CA ASP A 16 -0.11 1.81 13.91
C ASP A 16 1.09 0.85 13.74
N ILE A 17 0.91 -0.40 14.14
CA ILE A 17 1.92 -1.45 14.23
C ILE A 17 1.83 -2.35 12.99
N CYS A 18 0.67 -2.98 12.79
CA CYS A 18 0.41 -3.91 11.70
C CYS A 18 -0.18 -3.21 10.48
N MET A 19 0.46 -2.12 10.02
CA MET A 19 0.04 -1.38 8.82
C MET A 19 0.05 -2.28 7.57
N PRO A 20 -1.11 -2.55 6.92
CA PRO A 20 -1.18 -3.40 5.74
C PRO A 20 -0.62 -2.70 4.50
N ARG A 21 0.36 -3.33 3.85
CA ARG A 21 1.01 -2.83 2.63
C ARG A 21 0.74 -3.76 1.45
N LEU A 22 0.39 -3.18 0.30
CA LEU A 22 0.14 -3.88 -0.95
C LEU A 22 1.44 -4.15 -1.69
N LEU A 23 1.73 -5.42 -1.92
CA LEU A 23 2.77 -5.85 -2.84
C LEU A 23 2.31 -5.67 -4.29
N ARG A 24 3.27 -5.60 -5.23
CA ARG A 24 2.96 -5.46 -6.67
C ARG A 24 2.13 -6.61 -7.23
N CYS A 25 2.17 -7.76 -6.59
CA CYS A 25 1.36 -8.92 -6.96
C CYS A 25 -0.07 -8.89 -6.40
N GLY A 26 -0.43 -7.88 -5.60
CA GLY A 26 -1.75 -7.76 -4.96
C GLY A 26 -1.85 -8.33 -3.55
N HIS A 27 -0.86 -9.10 -3.09
CA HIS A 27 -0.86 -9.62 -1.71
C HIS A 27 -0.62 -8.50 -0.68
N THR A 28 -1.18 -8.68 0.51
CA THR A 28 -1.04 -7.74 1.62
C THR A 28 -0.18 -8.33 2.72
N VAL A 29 0.82 -7.58 3.17
CA VAL A 29 1.72 -7.97 4.27
C VAL A 29 1.94 -6.77 5.19
N CYS A 30 2.13 -7.02 6.49
CA CYS A 30 2.36 -5.96 7.46
C CYS A 30 3.69 -5.23 7.19
N GLN A 31 3.72 -3.91 7.42
CA GLN A 31 4.93 -3.10 7.18
C GLN A 31 6.15 -3.60 7.98
N LEU A 32 5.94 -4.07 9.21
CA LEU A 32 7.02 -4.62 10.06
C LEU A 32 7.57 -5.91 9.47
N CYS A 33 6.69 -6.80 9.05
CA CYS A 33 7.01 -8.07 8.40
C CYS A 33 7.84 -7.82 7.13
N LEU A 34 7.48 -6.85 6.30
CA LEU A 34 8.24 -6.46 5.10
C LEU A 34 9.65 -5.92 5.41
N LYS A 35 9.89 -5.42 6.62
CA LYS A 35 11.23 -5.02 7.06
C LYS A 35 12.08 -6.23 7.47
N CYS A 36 11.46 -7.24 8.06
CA CYS A 36 12.10 -8.41 8.68
C CYS A 36 12.20 -9.65 7.78
N LEU A 37 11.42 -9.74 6.70
CA LEU A 37 11.42 -10.91 5.83
C LEU A 37 12.81 -11.14 5.19
N PRO A 38 13.27 -12.40 5.12
CA PRO A 38 14.48 -12.74 4.39
C PRO A 38 14.25 -12.48 2.90
N ILE A 39 15.07 -11.63 2.31
CA ILE A 39 14.91 -11.10 0.96
C ILE A 39 16.21 -11.25 0.20
N GLU A 40 16.11 -11.58 -1.08
CA GLU A 40 17.24 -11.42 -1.98
C GLU A 40 17.42 -9.94 -2.26
N VAL A 41 18.58 -9.39 -1.91
CA VAL A 41 18.94 -8.01 -2.24
C VAL A 41 19.65 -8.03 -3.58
N LYS A 42 18.99 -7.53 -4.64
CA LYS A 42 19.60 -7.33 -5.96
C LYS A 42 19.55 -5.85 -6.29
N LEU A 43 20.70 -5.24 -6.60
CA LEU A 43 20.81 -3.81 -6.97
C LEU A 43 20.13 -2.86 -5.95
N GLY A 44 20.24 -3.18 -4.65
CA GLY A 44 19.61 -2.40 -3.57
C GLY A 44 18.09 -2.52 -3.47
N GLN A 45 17.49 -3.49 -4.18
CA GLN A 45 16.07 -3.79 -4.12
C GLN A 45 15.83 -5.13 -3.42
N ARG A 46 14.79 -5.18 -2.59
CA ARG A 46 14.30 -6.35 -1.86
C ARG A 46 13.38 -7.15 -2.78
N CYS A 47 13.62 -8.45 -2.94
CA CYS A 47 12.78 -9.34 -3.74
C CYS A 47 12.26 -10.52 -2.90
N LEU A 48 10.95 -10.79 -2.99
CA LEU A 48 10.32 -11.98 -2.39
C LEU A 48 9.48 -12.71 -3.44
N ARG A 49 9.55 -14.04 -3.41
CA ARG A 49 8.66 -14.95 -4.15
C ARG A 49 7.80 -15.67 -3.13
N TYR A 50 6.49 -15.50 -3.22
CA TYR A 50 5.56 -16.26 -2.40
C TYR A 50 5.31 -17.62 -3.05
N PRO A 51 5.10 -18.71 -2.30
CA PRO A 51 4.82 -20.03 -2.90
C PRO A 51 3.62 -19.99 -3.86
N GLU A 52 2.61 -19.22 -3.48
CA GLU A 52 1.37 -19.01 -4.23
C GLU A 52 1.52 -17.93 -5.31
N CYS A 53 2.58 -17.12 -5.22
CA CYS A 53 2.79 -15.96 -6.08
C CYS A 53 4.09 -16.06 -6.86
N ARG A 54 3.98 -16.48 -8.13
CA ARG A 54 5.12 -16.61 -9.06
C ARG A 54 5.69 -15.27 -9.52
N ILE A 55 5.05 -14.15 -9.14
CA ILE A 55 5.47 -12.80 -9.54
C ILE A 55 6.49 -12.27 -8.53
N PRO A 56 7.74 -11.96 -8.94
CA PRO A 56 8.74 -11.39 -8.05
C PRO A 56 8.27 -10.01 -7.58
N CYS A 57 8.13 -9.86 -6.27
CA CYS A 57 7.76 -8.59 -5.67
C CYS A 57 9.01 -7.82 -5.34
N VAL A 58 9.21 -6.66 -5.97
CA VAL A 58 10.42 -5.85 -5.81
C VAL A 58 10.10 -4.49 -5.19
N TRP A 59 10.77 -4.16 -4.09
CA TRP A 59 10.64 -2.87 -3.38
C TRP A 59 11.99 -2.43 -2.77
N ARG A 60 12.19 -1.13 -2.54
CA ARG A 60 13.40 -0.64 -1.83
C ARG A 60 13.11 -0.48 -0.34
N LYS A 61 12.07 0.28 0.00
CA LYS A 61 11.64 0.49 1.38
C LYS A 61 10.20 0.02 1.57
N ALA A 62 9.90 -0.59 2.72
CA ALA A 62 8.57 -1.13 3.00
C ALA A 62 7.45 -0.06 2.99
N HIS A 63 7.76 1.19 3.34
CA HIS A 63 6.78 2.28 3.35
C HIS A 63 6.46 2.87 1.97
N GLU A 64 7.29 2.60 0.95
CA GLU A 64 7.03 3.00 -0.44
C GLU A 64 5.94 2.15 -1.09
N LEU A 65 5.64 0.99 -0.51
CA LEU A 65 4.53 0.17 -0.95
C LEU A 65 3.20 0.85 -0.54
N PRO A 66 2.19 0.89 -1.43
CA PRO A 66 0.90 1.49 -1.11
C PRO A 66 0.27 0.85 0.12
N LYS A 67 -0.46 1.62 0.93
CA LYS A 67 -1.28 1.04 2.00
C LYS A 67 -2.49 0.34 1.37
N ASN A 68 -2.96 -0.75 1.99
CA ASN A 68 -4.22 -1.36 1.58
C ASN A 68 -5.41 -0.58 2.17
N TYR A 69 -5.81 0.51 1.51
CA TYR A 69 -6.92 1.34 2.01
C TYR A 69 -8.26 0.63 2.04
N ILE A 70 -8.50 -0.33 1.12
CA ILE A 70 -9.74 -1.13 1.14
C ILE A 70 -9.81 -1.92 2.44
N LEU A 71 -8.71 -2.58 2.82
CA LEU A 71 -8.62 -3.32 4.08
C LEU A 71 -8.81 -2.41 5.29
N LEU A 72 -8.08 -1.30 5.32
CA LEU A 72 -8.20 -0.28 6.36
C LEU A 72 -9.63 0.28 6.50
N CYS A 73 -10.40 0.31 5.41
CA CYS A 73 -11.80 0.73 5.42
C CYS A 73 -12.74 -0.36 5.94
N VAL A 74 -12.53 -1.61 5.54
CA VAL A 74 -13.33 -2.74 6.05
C VAL A 74 -13.16 -2.87 7.56
N MET A 75 -11.95 -2.66 8.07
CA MET A 75 -11.67 -2.69 9.51
C MET A 75 -12.34 -1.54 10.27
N ASP A 76 -12.36 -0.33 9.69
CA ASP A 76 -13.03 0.85 10.25
C ASP A 76 -14.56 0.77 10.18
N SER A 77 -15.14 -0.09 9.34
CA SER A 77 -16.60 -0.22 9.18
C SER A 77 -17.30 -0.75 10.45
N SER A 78 -16.51 -1.16 11.45
CA SER A 78 -16.94 -1.53 12.80
C SER A 78 -17.34 -0.32 13.66
N SER A 79 -16.93 0.90 13.29
CA SER A 79 -17.25 2.16 13.97
C SER A 79 -18.12 3.06 13.07
N ASP A 80 -19.41 3.04 13.36
CA ASP A 80 -20.48 3.73 12.63
C ASP A 80 -20.28 5.26 12.54
N THR A 81 -19.85 5.81 11.38
CA THR A 81 -20.25 7.16 10.91
C THR A 81 -19.89 7.44 9.43
N GLY A 82 -20.85 7.32 8.51
CA GLY A 82 -20.91 8.15 7.28
C GLY A 82 -20.22 7.66 5.99
N ARG A 83 -20.78 6.64 5.30
CA ARG A 83 -20.35 6.04 4.00
C ARG A 83 -19.78 7.03 2.95
N SER A 84 -20.30 8.25 2.86
CA SER A 84 -19.90 9.28 1.89
C SER A 84 -18.53 9.93 2.17
N HIS A 85 -18.18 10.12 3.45
CA HIS A 85 -16.89 10.69 3.85
C HIS A 85 -15.75 9.68 3.59
N PHE A 86 -16.05 8.38 3.64
CA PHE A 86 -15.07 7.31 3.44
C PHE A 86 -14.60 7.16 1.99
N ILE A 87 -15.49 7.29 0.99
CA ILE A 87 -15.10 7.21 -0.42
C ILE A 87 -14.16 8.37 -0.79
N LEU A 88 -14.48 9.58 -0.31
CA LEU A 88 -13.64 10.76 -0.50
C LEU A 88 -12.27 10.58 0.18
N ARG A 89 -12.24 10.04 1.41
CA ARG A 89 -11.00 9.76 2.12
C ARG A 89 -10.15 8.68 1.43
N MET A 90 -10.77 7.60 0.94
CA MET A 90 -10.08 6.59 0.13
C MET A 90 -9.50 7.21 -1.14
N ALA A 91 -10.27 8.01 -1.88
CA ALA A 91 -9.83 8.65 -3.11
C ALA A 91 -8.66 9.62 -2.84
N LEU A 92 -8.74 10.43 -1.79
CA LEU A 92 -7.65 11.35 -1.40
C LEU A 92 -6.37 10.60 -1.01
N CYS A 93 -6.49 9.53 -0.22
CA CYS A 93 -5.35 8.71 0.17
C CYS A 93 -4.75 7.91 -1.00
N PHE A 94 -5.58 7.48 -1.96
CA PHE A 94 -5.10 6.90 -3.20
C PHE A 94 -4.33 7.93 -4.04
N LEU A 95 -4.84 9.16 -4.17
CA LEU A 95 -4.19 10.23 -4.93
C LEU A 95 -2.84 10.63 -4.31
N SER A 96 -2.71 10.66 -2.98
CA SER A 96 -1.42 10.93 -2.32
C SER A 96 -0.37 9.84 -2.60
N ASP A 97 -0.79 8.59 -2.70
CA ASP A 97 0.12 7.47 -2.96
C ASP A 97 0.40 7.28 -4.47
N VAL A 98 -0.53 7.68 -5.36
CA VAL A 98 -0.33 7.65 -6.82
C VAL A 98 0.69 8.70 -7.28
N GLN A 99 0.80 9.85 -6.58
CA GLN A 99 1.90 10.80 -6.82
C GLN A 99 3.29 10.15 -6.62
N PHE A 100 3.40 9.07 -5.84
CA PHE A 100 4.63 8.29 -5.66
C PHE A 100 4.87 7.22 -6.73
N LEU A 101 3.83 6.79 -7.46
CA LEU A 101 3.91 5.73 -8.48
C LEU A 101 4.11 6.26 -9.90
N CYS A 102 3.84 7.54 -10.16
CA CYS A 102 3.93 8.13 -11.50
C CYS A 102 4.87 9.34 -11.57
N PRO A 103 6.14 9.18 -11.99
CA PRO A 103 6.98 10.32 -12.39
C PRO A 103 6.37 11.12 -13.56
N LEU A 104 5.53 10.47 -14.39
CA LEU A 104 4.86 11.08 -15.55
C LEU A 104 3.71 12.02 -15.19
N ALA A 105 3.06 11.85 -14.04
CA ALA A 105 1.93 12.71 -13.66
C ALA A 105 2.40 14.13 -13.30
N ASN A 106 3.59 14.26 -12.70
CA ASN A 106 4.21 15.57 -12.46
C ASN A 106 4.59 16.29 -13.77
N PHE A 107 4.89 15.56 -14.85
CA PHE A 107 5.18 16.19 -16.14
C PHE A 107 3.92 16.79 -16.79
N PHE A 108 2.79 16.09 -16.74
CA PHE A 108 1.55 16.58 -17.34
C PHE A 108 0.91 17.73 -16.55
N VAL A 109 0.89 17.64 -15.22
CA VAL A 109 0.31 18.70 -14.36
C VAL A 109 1.15 19.97 -14.39
N VAL A 110 2.49 19.87 -14.37
CA VAL A 110 3.37 21.06 -14.46
C VAL A 110 3.32 21.70 -15.86
N ASN A 111 3.15 20.93 -16.93
CA ASN A 111 3.00 21.49 -18.28
C ASN A 111 1.63 22.14 -18.51
N MET A 112 0.54 21.59 -17.96
CA MET A 112 -0.79 22.23 -18.03
C MET A 112 -0.80 23.60 -17.33
N LEU A 113 -0.13 23.72 -16.18
CA LEU A 113 0.00 25.00 -15.45
C LEU A 113 0.95 26.00 -16.13
N ARG A 114 1.89 25.52 -16.97
CA ARG A 114 2.77 26.39 -17.77
C ARG A 114 2.16 26.81 -19.10
N SER A 115 1.21 26.06 -19.66
CA SER A 115 0.53 26.39 -20.91
C SER A 115 -0.59 27.43 -20.76
N GLN A 116 -0.93 27.82 -19.53
CA GLN A 116 -1.89 28.90 -19.23
C GLN A 116 -1.22 30.22 -18.77
N ARG A 117 0.08 30.39 -19.00
CA ARG A 117 0.78 31.69 -18.87
C ARG A 117 1.35 32.14 -20.19
#